data_AF-A0A0G0VL56-F1
#
_entry.id   AF-A0A0G0VL56-F1
#
_cell.length_a   1.000
_cell.length_b   1.000
_cell.length_c   1.000
_cell.angle_alpha   90.00
_cell.angle_beta   90.00
_cell.angle_gamma   90.00
#
_symmetry.space_group_name_H-M   'P 1'
#
loop_
_entity.id
_entity.type
_entity.pdbx_description
1 polymer ?
#
loop_
_entity_poly.entity_id
_entity_poly.type
_entity_poly.pdbx_seq_one_letter_code
_entity_poly.pdbx_strand_id
1 'polypeptide(L)'
;MQNTINTLERSKQTVTLFAEPNFLAVNILENLLSKNCFINIVSDNVKRWDENTQHLNRVNFSTFSLKKAPLIRSDYTIFCSGFLSLQDTYKDLLFFNKKMNVDNSRVIAIFPYESYYLEIDIKPLPNENTSVVYVGDLFGPRIDLDSDLTASRLIAEVLTMRSLSLGIGGSLYPIFVSDAARIISKWVFSFGPYGKQVFLLGPQISATSYWKENERIEKGIKLKYREDIPIREIPKGFEVIKVNANMNYCLSETFRWFTYKDQRGVVLKPVTIPKLKIPKQENKRQKAIRRISFLLLIILTFPILINIAGWGMFYFYYKQHFIKQKSGGVNSILMAKTLFAIGKNSSRMFTNVPVIGRVYKESAFASVVGTTSSEMILSANALVNDGITLFSNVLGDKTYDPVESGKNIKVNVDFLYRDISLMQAETQDGVQSKLLLPKLLHEKINFEKYKNMLLQGITLTENLSDILGNERKKTYLVLFQNNMELRPTGGFIGSYGVLSLDGGRRPTGG
;
A
#
# COMPACT_ATOMS: atom_id res chain seq x y z
N MET A 1 -40.28 20.69 60.02
CA MET A 1 -38.80 20.79 59.93
C MET A 1 -38.26 19.66 59.05
N GLN A 2 -38.72 19.53 57.79
CA GLN A 2 -38.28 18.41 56.92
C GLN A 2 -38.40 18.67 55.41
N ASN A 3 -38.59 19.93 54.97
CA ASN A 3 -38.76 20.27 53.55
C ASN A 3 -37.77 21.35 53.06
N THR A 4 -36.58 21.42 53.66
CA THR A 4 -35.59 22.47 53.34
C THR A 4 -34.15 21.95 53.29
N ILE A 5 -33.93 20.68 52.92
CA ILE A 5 -32.57 20.11 52.78
C ILE A 5 -32.31 19.50 51.38
N ASN A 6 -33.32 19.35 50.52
CA ASN A 6 -33.17 18.65 49.22
C ASN A 6 -33.01 19.55 47.98
N THR A 7 -32.52 20.79 48.11
CA THR A 7 -32.39 21.71 46.96
C THR A 7 -30.99 22.25 46.69
N LEU A 8 -29.92 21.63 47.22
CA LEU A 8 -28.55 22.08 46.95
C LEU A 8 -27.49 20.96 46.76
N GLU A 9 -27.87 19.75 46.34
CA GLU A 9 -26.90 18.90 45.64
C GLU A 9 -26.78 19.41 44.20
N ARG A 10 -25.92 20.40 43.98
CA ARG A 10 -25.46 20.74 42.62
C ARG A 10 -24.94 19.44 41.99
N SER A 11 -25.62 18.95 40.95
CA SER A 11 -25.12 17.84 40.13
C SER A 11 -23.67 18.12 39.76
N LYS A 12 -22.73 17.28 40.23
CA LYS A 12 -21.29 17.49 39.98
C LYS A 12 -21.06 17.55 38.47
N GLN A 13 -20.40 18.62 38.01
CA GLN A 13 -20.05 18.76 36.61
C GLN A 13 -19.11 17.61 36.21
N THR A 14 -19.42 16.97 35.08
CA THR A 14 -18.66 15.83 34.59
C THR A 14 -17.71 16.26 33.48
N VAL A 15 -16.41 16.05 33.68
CA VAL A 15 -15.36 16.38 32.72
C VAL A 15 -14.71 15.09 32.23
N THR A 16 -14.58 14.93 30.92
CA THR A 16 -13.79 13.84 30.35
C THR A 16 -12.40 14.35 29.97
N LEU A 17 -11.35 13.75 30.54
CA LEU A 17 -9.95 14.05 30.27
C LEU A 17 -9.33 12.94 29.40
N PHE A 18 -9.14 13.22 28.12
CA PHE A 18 -8.38 12.38 27.20
C PHE A 18 -6.92 12.79 27.25
N ALA A 19 -6.11 12.04 27.98
CA ALA A 19 -4.71 12.37 28.14
C ALA A 19 -3.89 11.16 28.60
N GLU A 20 -2.69 11.02 28.03
CA GLU A 20 -1.66 10.20 28.66
C GLU A 20 -1.21 10.85 29.99
N PRO A 21 -0.68 10.08 30.95
CA PRO A 21 -0.34 10.54 32.31
C PRO A 21 0.90 11.43 32.36
N ASN A 22 0.85 12.55 31.65
CA ASN A 22 1.85 13.61 31.64
C ASN A 22 1.63 14.60 32.79
N PHE A 23 2.68 15.31 33.17
CA PHE A 23 2.66 16.19 34.33
C PHE A 23 1.66 17.35 34.22
N LEU A 24 1.38 17.88 33.02
CA LEU A 24 0.33 18.88 32.84
C LEU A 24 -1.06 18.28 33.10
N ALA A 25 -1.34 17.10 32.54
CA ALA A 25 -2.62 16.42 32.72
C ALA A 25 -2.91 16.09 34.19
N VAL A 26 -1.90 15.68 34.97
CA VAL A 26 -2.03 15.46 36.41
C VAL A 26 -2.36 16.77 37.15
N ASN A 27 -1.69 17.88 36.81
CA ASN A 27 -2.00 19.19 37.41
C ASN A 27 -3.41 19.70 37.02
N ILE A 28 -3.86 19.44 35.79
CA ILE A 28 -5.23 19.73 35.35
C ILE A 28 -6.23 18.92 36.19
N LEU A 29 -6.00 17.61 36.33
CA LEU A 29 -6.85 16.73 37.16
C LEU A 29 -6.98 17.27 38.59
N GLU A 30 -5.85 17.59 39.25
CA GLU A 30 -5.84 18.14 40.61
C GLU A 30 -6.63 19.44 40.71
N ASN A 31 -6.46 20.34 39.73
CA ASN A 31 -7.20 21.61 39.69
C ASN A 31 -8.71 21.39 39.51
N LEU A 32 -9.13 20.43 38.68
CA LEU A 32 -10.54 20.09 38.49
C LEU A 32 -11.14 19.43 39.73
N LEU A 33 -10.41 18.53 40.39
CA LEU A 33 -10.83 17.91 41.64
C LEU A 33 -11.04 18.95 42.75
N SER A 34 -10.19 19.98 42.83
CA SER A 34 -10.37 21.08 43.78
C SER A 34 -11.63 21.92 43.54
N LYS A 35 -12.25 21.81 42.36
CA LYS A 35 -13.50 22.50 41.98
C LYS A 35 -14.75 21.64 42.14
N ASN A 36 -14.64 20.48 42.80
CA ASN A 36 -15.73 19.54 43.04
C ASN A 36 -16.36 18.95 41.76
N CYS A 37 -15.53 18.75 40.72
CA CYS A 37 -15.92 18.06 39.48
C CYS A 37 -15.79 16.54 39.63
N PHE A 38 -16.52 15.79 38.79
CA PHE A 38 -16.28 14.38 38.56
C PHE A 38 -15.50 14.19 37.25
N ILE A 39 -14.38 13.46 37.29
CA ILE A 39 -13.47 13.36 36.14
C ILE A 39 -13.40 11.93 35.60
N ASN A 40 -13.68 11.76 34.31
CA ASN A 40 -13.44 10.52 33.59
C ASN A 40 -12.15 10.63 32.79
N ILE A 41 -11.11 9.91 33.19
CA ILE A 41 -9.82 9.88 32.51
C ILE A 41 -9.85 8.76 31.47
N VAL A 42 -9.46 9.07 30.23
CA VAL A 42 -9.32 8.08 29.15
C VAL A 42 -7.87 8.10 28.64
N SER A 43 -7.18 6.97 28.78
CA SER A 43 -5.76 6.83 28.45
C SER A 43 -5.40 5.40 28.03
N ASP A 44 -4.34 5.25 27.24
CA ASP A 44 -3.77 3.94 26.92
C ASP A 44 -3.01 3.37 28.11
N ASN A 45 -2.39 4.25 28.92
CA ASN A 45 -1.55 3.88 30.04
C ASN A 45 -2.23 4.10 31.41
N VAL A 46 -3.25 3.28 31.68
CA VAL A 46 -3.99 3.30 32.97
C VAL A 46 -3.06 3.09 34.16
N LYS A 47 -2.04 2.23 34.03
CA LYS A 47 -1.10 1.93 35.12
C LYS A 47 -0.27 3.14 35.53
N ARG A 48 0.30 3.90 34.58
CA ARG A 48 1.07 5.12 34.90
C ARG A 48 0.18 6.23 35.45
N TRP A 49 -1.10 6.28 35.07
CA TRP A 49 -2.10 7.13 35.75
C TRP A 49 -2.30 6.73 37.21
N ASP A 50 -2.46 5.44 37.49
CA ASP A 50 -2.61 4.94 38.86
C ASP A 50 -1.40 5.30 39.73
N GLU A 51 -0.17 5.16 39.19
CA GLU A 51 1.09 5.53 39.85
C GLU A 51 1.20 7.05 40.10
N ASN A 52 0.87 7.87 39.09
CA ASN A 52 0.99 9.33 39.18
C ASN A 52 -0.08 10.00 40.05
N THR A 53 -1.14 9.27 40.43
CA THR A 53 -2.29 9.78 41.20
C THR A 53 -2.49 9.06 42.53
N GLN A 54 -1.52 8.28 43.02
CA GLN A 54 -1.63 7.54 44.29
C GLN A 54 -1.93 8.42 45.51
N HIS A 55 -1.52 9.69 45.48
CA HIS A 55 -1.78 10.66 46.53
C HIS A 55 -3.18 11.28 46.49
N LEU A 56 -3.99 10.99 45.46
CA LEU A 56 -5.32 11.54 45.26
C LEU A 56 -6.42 10.56 45.68
N ASN A 57 -7.50 11.10 46.24
CA ASN A 57 -8.67 10.30 46.58
C ASN A 57 -9.52 9.98 45.34
N ARG A 58 -9.80 8.69 45.09
CA ARG A 58 -10.51 8.20 43.89
C ARG A 58 -12.02 8.41 43.89
N VAL A 59 -12.59 9.01 44.93
CA VAL A 59 -14.06 9.23 45.03
C VAL A 59 -14.61 10.07 43.88
N ASN A 60 -13.81 10.97 43.30
CA ASN A 60 -14.25 11.94 42.30
C ASN A 60 -13.62 11.74 40.90
N PHE A 61 -12.93 10.62 40.64
CA PHE A 61 -12.43 10.33 39.30
C PHE A 61 -12.30 8.83 38.99
N SER A 62 -12.43 8.49 37.72
CA SER A 62 -12.32 7.11 37.21
C SER A 62 -11.40 7.08 35.99
N THR A 63 -10.57 6.04 35.86
CA THR A 63 -9.65 5.86 34.73
C THR A 63 -10.10 4.70 33.84
N PHE A 64 -10.19 4.95 32.54
CA PHE A 64 -10.63 3.98 31.54
C PHE A 64 -9.56 3.81 30.45
N SER A 65 -9.39 2.57 29.99
CA SER A 65 -8.57 2.29 28.80
C SER A 65 -9.29 2.75 27.53
N LEU A 66 -8.55 3.28 26.54
CA LEU A 66 -9.11 3.65 25.21
C LEU A 66 -9.99 2.56 24.59
N LYS A 67 -9.67 1.27 24.79
CA LYS A 67 -10.44 0.16 24.20
C LYS A 67 -11.75 -0.13 24.94
N LYS A 68 -11.81 0.15 26.24
CA LYS A 68 -12.93 -0.18 27.12
C LYS A 68 -13.70 1.05 27.62
N ALA A 69 -13.35 2.24 27.15
CA ALA A 69 -14.02 3.47 27.54
C ALA A 69 -15.51 3.40 27.15
N PRO A 70 -16.44 3.52 28.11
CA PRO A 70 -17.86 3.59 27.80
C PRO A 70 -18.17 4.87 27.01
N LEU A 71 -19.36 4.93 26.41
CA LEU A 71 -19.85 6.17 25.79
C LEU A 71 -20.15 7.17 26.92
N ILE A 72 -19.18 8.01 27.25
CA ILE A 72 -19.28 8.98 28.35
C ILE A 72 -19.96 10.24 27.81
N ARG A 73 -21.16 10.53 28.30
CA ARG A 73 -21.83 11.82 28.05
C ARG A 73 -21.25 12.83 29.04
N SER A 74 -20.39 13.73 28.58
CA SER A 74 -19.78 14.78 29.41
C SER A 74 -20.11 16.17 28.88
N ASP A 75 -20.34 17.10 29.80
CA ASP A 75 -20.58 18.51 29.48
C ASP A 75 -19.33 19.17 28.89
N TYR A 76 -18.15 18.72 29.36
CA TYR A 76 -16.85 19.24 28.98
C TYR A 76 -15.87 18.13 28.65
N THR A 77 -15.06 18.35 27.61
CA THR A 77 -14.01 17.44 27.19
C THR A 77 -12.68 18.17 27.10
N ILE A 78 -11.66 17.64 27.77
CA ILE A 78 -10.28 18.11 27.65
C ILE A 78 -9.49 17.04 26.90
N PHE A 79 -8.86 17.43 25.80
CA PHE A 79 -7.94 16.59 25.06
C PHE A 79 -6.53 17.14 25.26
N CYS A 80 -5.63 16.37 25.89
CA CYS A 80 -4.27 16.79 26.20
C CYS A 80 -3.28 15.74 25.69
N SER A 81 -2.56 16.06 24.61
CA SER A 81 -1.66 15.13 23.92
C SER A 81 -0.35 15.82 23.50
N GLY A 82 0.66 15.01 23.21
CA GLY A 82 1.97 15.48 22.74
C GLY A 82 2.98 15.84 23.83
N PHE A 83 2.60 15.78 25.11
CA PHE A 83 3.46 16.22 26.22
C PHE A 83 4.49 15.18 26.70
N LEU A 84 4.29 13.89 26.41
CA LEU A 84 5.33 12.85 26.63
C LEU A 84 6.15 12.60 25.36
N SER A 85 5.53 12.76 24.19
CA SER A 85 6.12 12.44 22.90
C SER A 85 5.41 13.25 21.83
N LEU A 86 6.13 14.13 21.14
CA LEU A 86 5.61 14.97 20.06
C LEU A 86 5.05 14.14 18.91
N GLN A 87 5.61 12.95 18.65
CA GLN A 87 5.20 12.06 17.56
C GLN A 87 3.82 11.43 17.78
N ASP A 88 3.43 11.21 19.04
CA ASP A 88 2.15 10.57 19.37
C ASP A 88 0.96 11.52 19.17
N THR A 89 1.20 12.84 19.13
CA THR A 89 0.18 13.89 18.93
C THR A 89 -0.77 13.59 17.76
N TYR A 90 -0.25 13.16 16.61
CA TYR A 90 -1.07 12.87 15.43
C TYR A 90 -1.95 11.63 15.61
N LYS A 91 -1.37 10.57 16.15
CA LYS A 91 -2.05 9.30 16.40
C LYS A 91 -3.22 9.51 17.36
N ASP A 92 -2.98 10.27 18.43
CA ASP A 92 -3.99 10.57 19.44
C ASP A 92 -5.11 11.44 18.86
N LEU A 93 -4.78 12.42 18.01
CA LEU A 93 -5.78 13.29 17.36
C LEU A 93 -6.68 12.52 16.39
N LEU A 94 -6.10 11.63 15.57
CA LEU A 94 -6.87 10.74 14.69
C LEU A 94 -7.83 9.86 15.48
N PHE A 95 -7.37 9.33 16.60
CA PHE A 95 -8.18 8.51 17.48
C PHE A 95 -9.32 9.33 18.11
N PHE A 96 -9.01 10.52 18.62
CA PHE A 96 -9.97 11.44 19.21
C PHE A 96 -11.11 11.75 18.25
N ASN A 97 -10.79 12.11 17.00
CA ASN A 97 -11.79 12.42 15.98
C ASN A 97 -12.66 11.23 15.58
N LYS A 98 -12.12 9.99 15.62
CA LYS A 98 -12.86 8.78 15.20
C LYS A 98 -13.83 8.27 16.27
N LYS A 99 -13.46 8.41 17.55
CA LYS A 99 -14.23 7.84 18.68
C LYS A 99 -15.21 8.81 19.32
N MET A 100 -14.96 10.11 19.21
CA MET A 100 -15.81 11.10 19.87
C MET A 100 -16.87 11.60 18.89
N ASN A 101 -18.13 11.33 19.22
CA ASN A 101 -19.26 12.01 18.61
C ASN A 101 -19.41 13.35 19.34
N VAL A 102 -18.66 14.37 18.90
CA VAL A 102 -18.45 15.65 19.62
C VAL A 102 -19.67 16.59 19.55
N ASP A 103 -20.81 16.13 19.05
CA ASP A 103 -21.90 17.01 18.60
C ASP A 103 -22.50 17.94 19.68
N ASN A 104 -22.22 17.78 20.99
CA ASN A 104 -22.74 18.67 22.04
C ASN A 104 -21.80 19.04 23.22
N SER A 105 -20.51 18.64 23.24
CA SER A 105 -19.61 18.95 24.37
C SER A 105 -18.68 20.12 24.05
N ARG A 106 -18.40 20.99 25.03
CA ARG A 106 -17.33 22.00 24.90
C ARG A 106 -15.97 21.33 25.01
N VAL A 107 -15.12 21.50 24.00
CA VAL A 107 -13.82 20.83 23.87
C VAL A 107 -12.67 21.84 23.97
N ILE A 108 -11.68 21.51 24.80
CA ILE A 108 -10.38 22.19 24.81
C ILE A 108 -9.30 21.18 24.43
N ALA A 109 -8.75 21.33 23.22
CA ALA A 109 -7.64 20.53 22.73
C ALA A 109 -6.32 21.25 23.00
N ILE A 110 -5.45 20.62 23.77
CA ILE A 110 -4.24 21.19 24.35
C ILE A 110 -3.04 20.44 23.80
N PHE A 111 -2.09 21.20 23.28
CA PHE A 111 -0.87 20.70 22.68
C PHE A 111 0.34 21.51 23.16
N PRO A 112 1.54 20.93 23.20
CA PRO A 112 2.76 21.70 23.39
C PRO A 112 2.99 22.64 22.21
N TYR A 113 3.54 23.83 22.46
CA TYR A 113 3.84 24.83 21.44
C TYR A 113 4.70 24.29 20.30
N GLU A 114 5.65 23.40 20.62
CA GLU A 114 6.51 22.75 19.65
C GLU A 114 5.74 21.91 18.62
N SER A 115 4.58 21.37 18.99
CA SER A 115 3.78 20.57 18.07
C SER A 115 3.21 21.38 16.91
N TYR A 116 3.11 22.71 17.03
CA TYR A 116 2.63 23.57 15.94
C TYR A 116 3.50 23.47 14.68
N TYR A 117 4.81 23.25 14.86
CA TYR A 117 5.77 23.13 13.77
C TYR A 117 5.83 21.72 13.19
N LEU A 118 5.10 20.75 13.75
CA LEU A 118 4.99 19.43 13.16
C LEU A 118 4.14 19.55 11.88
N GLU A 119 4.70 19.10 10.75
CA GLU A 119 3.95 18.93 9.50
C GLU A 119 3.01 17.73 9.61
N ILE A 120 1.88 17.92 10.29
CA ILE A 120 0.82 16.93 10.45
C ILE A 120 -0.23 17.16 9.34
N ASP A 121 -0.60 16.10 8.60
CA ASP A 121 -1.62 16.14 7.51
C ASP A 121 -3.00 16.62 8.00
N ILE A 122 -3.27 16.47 9.30
CA ILE A 122 -4.51 16.89 9.96
C ILE A 122 -4.12 17.87 11.08
N LYS A 123 -4.37 19.15 10.86
CA LYS A 123 -4.30 20.14 11.94
C LYS A 123 -5.60 20.08 12.74
N PRO A 124 -5.56 20.18 14.08
CA PRO A 124 -6.77 20.34 14.88
C PRO A 124 -7.48 21.61 14.42
N LEU A 125 -8.69 21.47 13.88
CA LEU A 125 -9.51 22.59 13.42
C LEU A 125 -10.47 22.99 14.53
N PRO A 126 -10.42 24.24 15.02
CA PRO A 126 -11.43 24.71 15.95
C PRO A 126 -12.80 24.77 15.25
N ASN A 127 -13.86 24.53 16.03
CA ASN A 127 -15.25 24.75 15.64
C ASN A 127 -15.95 25.55 16.76
N GLU A 128 -17.23 25.88 16.62
CA GLU A 128 -17.95 26.72 17.61
C GLU A 128 -17.83 26.22 19.06
N ASN A 129 -17.68 24.91 19.27
CA ASN A 129 -17.57 24.28 20.59
C ASN A 129 -16.14 23.81 20.93
N THR A 130 -15.16 23.99 20.03
CA THR A 130 -13.79 23.47 20.18
C THR A 130 -12.77 24.60 20.13
N SER A 131 -11.90 24.64 21.14
CA SER A 131 -10.71 25.50 21.16
C SER A 131 -9.44 24.68 21.01
N VAL A 132 -8.47 25.23 20.29
CA VAL A 132 -7.13 24.63 20.13
C VAL A 132 -6.11 25.52 20.84
N VAL A 133 -5.42 24.97 21.82
CA VAL A 133 -4.49 25.70 22.69
C VAL A 133 -3.09 25.11 22.54
N TYR A 134 -2.13 25.94 22.14
CA TYR A 134 -0.71 25.62 22.13
C TYR A 134 -0.04 26.23 23.37
N VAL A 135 0.46 25.40 24.26
CA VAL A 135 1.03 25.81 25.54
C VAL A 135 2.55 25.92 25.44
N GLY A 136 3.12 27.02 25.95
CA GLY A 136 4.56 27.27 25.97
C GLY A 136 5.38 26.24 26.79
N ASP A 137 6.65 26.56 27.02
CA ASP A 137 7.61 25.68 27.70
C ASP A 137 7.20 25.48 29.17
N LEU A 138 6.71 24.30 29.53
CA LEU A 138 6.20 24.03 30.88
C LEU A 138 7.32 23.65 31.85
N PHE A 139 7.30 24.27 33.04
CA PHE A 139 8.19 23.99 34.15
C PHE A 139 7.41 23.78 35.44
N GLY A 140 7.93 22.95 36.34
CA GLY A 140 7.41 22.77 37.69
C GLY A 140 7.69 21.39 38.27
N PRO A 141 7.17 21.12 39.47
CA PRO A 141 7.29 19.81 40.12
C PRO A 141 6.69 18.71 39.24
N ARG A 142 7.31 17.52 39.29
CA ARG A 142 6.91 16.32 38.51
C ARG A 142 7.07 16.42 36.99
N ILE A 143 7.88 17.36 36.48
CA ILE A 143 8.19 17.41 35.04
C ILE A 143 8.69 16.06 34.53
N ASP A 144 8.13 15.59 33.41
CA ASP A 144 8.50 14.31 32.79
C ASP A 144 9.86 14.44 32.08
N LEU A 145 10.94 13.93 32.71
CA LEU A 145 12.30 13.97 32.14
C LEU A 145 12.49 13.01 30.95
N ASP A 146 11.58 12.05 30.78
CA ASP A 146 11.53 11.11 29.67
C ASP A 146 10.83 11.69 28.42
N SER A 147 10.26 12.90 28.53
CA SER A 147 9.61 13.61 27.42
C SER A 147 10.60 14.15 26.39
N ASP A 148 10.19 14.16 25.12
CA ASP A 148 10.96 14.74 24.02
C ASP A 148 10.79 16.27 23.88
N LEU A 149 10.00 16.89 24.76
CA LEU A 149 9.81 18.34 24.80
C LEU A 149 11.08 19.10 25.16
N THR A 150 11.18 20.34 24.69
CA THR A 150 12.37 21.17 24.87
C THR A 150 12.65 21.43 26.35
N ALA A 151 11.63 21.86 27.11
CA ALA A 151 11.77 22.13 28.54
C ALA A 151 12.24 20.90 29.33
N SER A 152 11.58 19.76 29.13
CA SER A 152 11.94 18.48 29.77
C SER A 152 13.37 18.05 29.46
N ARG A 153 13.76 18.09 28.17
CA ARG A 153 15.12 17.79 27.73
C ARG A 153 16.14 18.69 28.44
N LEU A 154 15.91 20.00 28.46
CA LEU A 154 16.88 20.93 29.05
C LEU A 154 17.07 20.70 30.56
N ILE A 155 16.00 20.43 31.30
CA ILE A 155 16.09 20.07 32.73
C ILE A 155 16.86 18.75 32.90
N ALA A 156 16.59 17.75 32.05
CA ALA A 156 17.33 16.48 32.05
C ALA A 156 18.84 16.67 31.79
N GLU A 157 19.22 17.52 30.83
CA GLU A 157 20.63 17.81 30.52
C GLU A 157 21.35 18.49 31.70
N VAL A 158 20.67 19.39 32.42
CA VAL A 158 21.23 20.03 33.62
C VAL A 158 21.46 19.03 34.74
N LEU A 159 20.45 18.20 35.04
CA LEU A 159 20.50 17.24 36.13
C LEU A 159 21.54 16.13 35.90
N THR A 160 21.71 15.67 34.67
CA THR A 160 22.56 14.51 34.35
C THR A 160 23.94 14.88 33.82
N MET A 161 24.03 15.82 32.88
CA MET A 161 25.26 16.14 32.15
C MET A 161 25.94 17.41 32.65
N ARG A 162 25.29 18.20 33.51
CA ARG A 162 25.76 19.53 33.94
C ARG A 162 26.10 20.41 32.73
N SER A 163 25.26 20.33 31.68
CA SER A 163 25.41 21.13 30.47
C SER A 163 24.06 21.48 29.86
N LEU A 164 24.01 22.51 29.03
CA LEU A 164 22.82 22.93 28.29
C LEU A 164 23.13 23.05 26.79
N SER A 165 22.37 22.34 25.97
CA SER A 165 22.46 22.36 24.51
C SER A 165 21.34 23.18 23.90
N LEU A 166 21.66 24.42 23.48
CA LEU A 166 20.68 25.41 23.01
C LEU A 166 20.93 25.82 21.55
N GLY A 167 19.86 26.15 20.83
CA GLY A 167 19.94 26.67 19.47
C GLY A 167 20.47 28.11 19.42
N ILE A 168 21.23 28.45 18.38
CA ILE A 168 21.71 29.82 18.14
C ILE A 168 20.49 30.71 17.86
N GLY A 169 20.32 31.80 18.62
CA GLY A 169 19.16 32.70 18.48
C GLY A 169 17.83 32.14 19.02
N GLY A 170 17.85 30.97 19.67
CA GLY A 170 16.64 30.34 20.22
C GLY A 170 16.04 31.11 21.40
N SER A 171 14.70 31.04 21.51
CA SER A 171 13.93 31.58 22.64
C SER A 171 13.05 30.49 23.29
N LEU A 172 12.78 30.69 24.57
CA LEU A 172 11.83 29.91 25.38
C LEU A 172 10.69 30.80 25.87
N TYR A 173 9.55 30.20 26.11
CA TYR A 173 8.32 30.81 26.60
C TYR A 173 7.85 30.08 27.88
N PRO A 174 8.59 30.18 29.00
CA PRO A 174 8.34 29.44 30.23
C PRO A 174 6.96 29.70 30.82
N ILE A 175 6.28 28.64 31.24
CA ILE A 175 5.04 28.72 32.00
C ILE A 175 5.14 27.76 33.17
N PHE A 176 4.74 28.22 34.36
CA PHE A 176 4.63 27.34 35.50
C PHE A 176 3.41 26.43 35.36
N VAL A 177 3.59 25.12 35.52
CA VAL A 177 2.55 24.13 35.19
C VAL A 177 1.22 24.33 35.93
N SER A 178 1.26 24.78 37.19
CA SER A 178 0.03 25.03 37.96
C SER A 178 -0.74 26.25 37.44
N ASP A 179 -0.04 27.24 36.88
CA ASP A 179 -0.69 28.40 36.25
C ASP A 179 -1.34 28.01 34.93
N ALA A 180 -0.65 27.22 34.11
CA ALA A 180 -1.23 26.66 32.90
C ALA A 180 -2.50 25.85 33.21
N ALA A 181 -2.41 24.91 34.16
CA ALA A 181 -3.53 24.08 34.59
C ALA A 181 -4.70 24.92 35.11
N ARG A 182 -4.44 25.95 35.93
CA ARG A 182 -5.47 26.85 36.46
C ARG A 182 -6.19 27.63 35.36
N ILE A 183 -5.46 28.14 34.37
CA ILE A 183 -6.02 28.88 33.23
C ILE A 183 -6.86 27.96 32.36
N ILE A 184 -6.33 26.81 31.99
CA ILE A 184 -7.02 25.79 31.18
C ILE A 184 -8.30 25.36 31.89
N SER A 185 -8.22 24.95 33.16
CA SER A 185 -9.37 24.56 33.96
C SER A 185 -10.36 25.69 34.21
N LYS A 186 -9.98 26.96 34.03
CA LYS A 186 -10.93 28.10 34.03
C LYS A 186 -11.66 28.16 32.69
N TRP A 187 -10.95 28.07 31.56
CA TRP A 187 -11.54 28.11 30.22
C TRP A 187 -12.56 27.01 29.97
N VAL A 188 -12.36 25.84 30.57
CA VAL A 188 -13.34 24.74 30.52
C VAL A 188 -14.72 25.21 30.98
N PHE A 189 -14.79 25.90 32.12
CA PHE A 189 -16.06 26.32 32.74
C PHE A 189 -16.53 27.75 32.38
N SER A 190 -15.66 28.56 31.76
CA SER A 190 -15.96 29.94 31.38
C SER A 190 -16.03 30.14 29.86
N PHE A 191 -16.03 31.38 29.39
CA PHE A 191 -15.80 31.71 27.98
C PHE A 191 -14.33 31.48 27.60
N GLY A 192 -13.96 30.21 27.42
CA GLY A 192 -12.70 29.83 26.78
C GLY A 192 -12.64 30.30 25.32
N PRO A 193 -11.47 30.20 24.67
CA PRO A 193 -11.28 30.65 23.28
C PRO A 193 -11.88 29.65 22.27
N TYR A 194 -13.14 29.27 22.45
CA TYR A 194 -13.88 28.38 21.56
C TYR A 194 -13.99 29.01 20.16
N GLY A 195 -13.89 28.19 19.12
CA GLY A 195 -13.83 28.65 17.73
C GLY A 195 -12.47 29.24 17.32
N LYS A 196 -11.48 29.27 18.22
CA LYS A 196 -10.16 29.85 17.96
C LYS A 196 -9.01 28.88 18.20
N GLN A 197 -7.91 29.18 17.54
CA GLN A 197 -6.58 28.63 17.81
C GLN A 197 -5.75 29.69 18.53
N VAL A 198 -5.28 29.37 19.74
CA VAL A 198 -4.57 30.30 20.61
C VAL A 198 -3.25 29.73 21.10
N PHE A 199 -2.32 30.63 21.39
CA PHE A 199 -1.04 30.30 22.01
C PHE A 199 -1.05 30.82 23.45
N LEU A 200 -0.97 29.93 24.44
CA LEU A 200 -0.77 30.28 25.84
C LEU A 200 0.74 30.31 26.10
N LEU A 201 1.35 31.49 26.16
CA LEU A 201 2.81 31.67 26.21
C LEU A 201 3.24 32.49 27.42
N GLY A 202 4.39 32.14 28.00
CA GLY A 202 5.08 32.96 28.98
C GLY A 202 5.85 34.14 28.38
N PRO A 203 6.63 34.87 29.19
CA PRO A 203 7.55 35.88 28.67
C PRO A 203 8.62 35.24 27.79
N GLN A 204 9.06 35.94 26.73
CA GLN A 204 10.14 35.46 25.88
C GLN A 204 11.48 35.53 26.62
N ILE A 205 12.21 34.43 26.67
CA ILE A 205 13.52 34.33 27.30
C ILE A 205 14.52 33.79 26.30
N SER A 206 15.63 34.52 26.09
CA SER A 206 16.70 34.07 25.21
C SER A 206 17.39 32.81 25.77
N ALA A 207 17.96 32.00 24.90
CA ALA A 207 18.80 30.86 25.29
C ALA A 207 19.89 31.25 26.30
N THR A 208 20.56 32.39 26.09
CA THR A 208 21.61 32.89 26.99
C THR A 208 21.05 33.29 28.36
N SER A 209 19.89 33.96 28.40
CA SER A 209 19.23 34.31 29.66
C SER A 209 18.80 33.05 30.43
N TYR A 210 18.28 32.04 29.72
CA TYR A 210 17.91 30.76 30.32
C TYR A 210 19.10 30.05 30.95
N TRP A 211 20.23 29.98 30.25
CA TRP A 211 21.48 29.40 30.79
C TRP A 211 21.93 30.15 32.06
N LYS A 212 21.92 31.48 32.06
CA LYS A 212 22.29 32.29 33.23
C LYS A 212 21.40 32.01 34.45
N GLU A 213 20.07 31.90 34.27
CA GLU A 213 19.18 31.57 35.38
C GLU A 213 19.41 30.14 35.92
N ASN A 214 19.71 29.17 35.03
CA ASN A 214 20.07 27.83 35.46
C ASN A 214 21.41 27.82 36.22
N GLU A 215 22.45 28.50 35.72
CA GLU A 215 23.77 28.59 36.36
C GLU A 215 23.72 29.19 37.77
N ARG A 216 22.80 30.14 38.00
CA ARG A 216 22.57 30.74 39.33
C ARG A 216 22.05 29.72 40.35
N ILE A 217 21.20 28.81 39.92
CA ILE A 217 20.56 27.81 40.79
C ILE A 217 21.47 26.57 40.92
N GLU A 218 21.95 26.06 39.79
CA GLU A 218 22.80 24.89 39.68
C GLU A 218 24.17 25.31 39.09
N LYS A 219 25.20 25.38 39.93
CA LYS A 219 26.53 25.86 39.51
C LYS A 219 27.24 24.88 38.57
N GLY A 220 28.11 25.41 37.72
CA GLY A 220 29.02 24.62 36.87
C GLY A 220 28.42 24.10 35.57
N ILE A 221 27.31 24.67 35.11
CA ILE A 221 26.64 24.25 33.87
C ILE A 221 27.38 24.78 32.64
N LYS A 222 27.88 23.87 31.79
CA LYS A 222 28.51 24.24 30.51
C LYS A 222 27.46 24.55 29.43
N LEU A 223 27.56 25.70 28.78
CA LEU A 223 26.72 26.04 27.63
C LEU A 223 27.31 25.50 26.32
N LYS A 224 26.49 24.84 25.51
CA LYS A 224 26.83 24.36 24.16
C LYS A 224 25.80 24.87 23.16
N TYR A 225 26.26 25.57 22.13
CA TYR A 225 25.39 25.97 21.02
C TYR A 225 25.31 24.86 19.97
N ARG A 226 24.12 24.71 19.38
CA ARG A 226 23.84 23.71 18.35
C ARG A 226 23.07 24.33 17.18
N GLU A 227 23.57 24.11 15.97
CA GLU A 227 22.94 24.59 14.73
C GLU A 227 21.73 23.74 14.29
N ASP A 228 21.66 22.48 14.73
CA ASP A 228 20.60 21.55 14.35
C ASP A 228 19.28 21.76 15.13
N ILE A 229 19.28 22.66 16.12
CA ILE A 229 18.08 23.00 16.89
C ILE A 229 17.37 24.18 16.22
N PRO A 230 16.16 24.01 15.64
CA PRO A 230 15.47 25.07 14.94
C PRO A 230 14.99 26.18 15.89
N ILE A 231 14.93 27.41 15.38
CA ILE A 231 14.38 28.57 16.10
C ILE A 231 12.85 28.46 16.08
N ARG A 232 12.23 28.61 17.26
CA ARG A 232 10.77 28.59 17.43
C ARG A 232 10.23 30.02 17.43
N GLU A 233 9.71 30.48 16.29
CA GLU A 233 9.15 31.83 16.13
C GLU A 233 7.62 31.84 16.24
N ILE A 234 7.05 32.74 17.06
CA ILE A 234 5.60 32.83 17.24
C ILE A 234 4.90 33.05 15.88
N PRO A 235 3.98 32.16 15.48
CA PRO A 235 3.27 32.29 14.21
C PRO A 235 2.44 33.59 14.14
N LYS A 236 2.52 34.28 13.00
CA LYS A 236 1.76 35.52 12.77
C LYS A 236 0.27 35.20 12.57
N GLY A 237 -0.60 36.10 13.04
CA GLY A 237 -2.06 36.02 12.82
C GLY A 237 -2.82 35.16 13.83
N PHE A 238 -2.16 34.62 14.86
CA PHE A 238 -2.81 33.87 15.94
C PHE A 238 -2.92 34.70 17.21
N GLU A 239 -3.96 34.43 18.00
CA GLU A 239 -4.15 35.08 19.30
C GLU A 239 -3.16 34.50 20.32
N VAL A 240 -2.37 35.36 20.95
CA VAL A 240 -1.40 34.99 21.98
C VAL A 240 -1.88 35.48 23.34
N ILE A 241 -2.15 34.54 24.24
CA ILE A 241 -2.53 34.81 25.61
C ILE A 241 -1.28 34.71 26.47
N LYS A 242 -0.84 35.86 27.02
CA LYS A 242 0.38 35.94 27.82
C LYS A 242 0.11 35.54 29.27
N VAL A 243 0.95 34.64 29.79
CA VAL A 243 0.99 34.26 31.20
C VAL A 243 2.17 34.95 31.86
N ASN A 244 1.93 35.60 33.01
CA ASN A 244 3.04 36.09 33.82
C ASN A 244 3.75 34.88 34.43
N ALA A 245 5.04 34.71 34.11
CA ALA A 245 5.86 33.64 34.66
C ALA A 245 7.23 34.18 35.02
N ASN A 246 7.68 33.89 36.24
CA ASN A 246 9.03 34.21 36.67
C ASN A 246 9.92 32.98 36.45
N MET A 247 10.92 33.08 35.58
CA MET A 247 11.79 31.95 35.21
C MET A 247 12.60 31.42 36.40
N ASN A 248 13.07 32.30 37.28
CA ASN A 248 13.79 31.89 38.48
C ASN A 248 12.91 31.00 39.37
N TYR A 249 11.67 31.44 39.63
CA TYR A 249 10.68 30.67 40.38
C TYR A 249 10.34 29.32 39.70
N CYS A 250 10.12 29.35 38.37
CA CYS A 250 9.82 28.14 37.60
C CYS A 250 10.93 27.10 37.75
N LEU A 251 12.19 27.51 37.62
CA LEU A 251 13.35 26.64 37.72
C LEU A 251 13.60 26.19 39.16
N SER A 252 13.54 27.10 40.14
CA SER A 252 13.82 26.78 41.54
C SER A 252 12.87 25.72 42.07
N GLU A 253 11.58 25.84 41.75
CA GLU A 253 10.57 24.85 42.14
C GLU A 253 10.74 23.52 41.40
N THR A 254 11.11 23.57 40.12
CA THR A 254 11.41 22.38 39.32
C THR A 254 12.58 21.60 39.90
N PHE A 255 13.71 22.26 40.18
CA PHE A 255 14.90 21.60 40.74
C PHE A 255 14.68 21.15 42.19
N ARG A 256 13.98 21.95 43.01
CA ARG A 256 13.64 21.59 44.40
C ARG A 256 12.91 20.25 44.49
N TRP A 257 12.02 19.97 43.54
CA TRP A 257 11.32 18.68 43.46
C TRP A 257 12.27 17.48 43.33
N PHE A 258 13.33 17.60 42.52
CA PHE A 258 14.32 16.52 42.34
C PHE A 258 15.30 16.41 43.51
N THR A 259 15.56 17.52 44.20
CA THR A 259 16.39 17.51 45.42
C THR A 259 15.70 16.78 46.57
N TYR A 260 14.37 16.90 46.70
CA TYR A 260 13.61 16.25 47.79
C TYR A 260 13.48 14.72 47.61
N LYS A 261 13.44 14.21 46.38
CA LYS A 261 13.13 12.79 46.10
C LYS A 261 14.33 11.87 45.84
N ASP A 262 15.58 12.34 46.01
CA ASP A 262 16.81 11.59 45.68
C ASP A 262 16.74 10.79 44.36
N GLN A 263 16.16 11.40 43.32
CA GLN A 263 16.02 10.80 41.99
C GLN A 263 17.21 11.09 41.07
N ARG A 264 18.38 11.46 41.63
CA ARG A 264 19.57 11.82 40.85
C ARG A 264 20.16 10.64 40.07
N GLY A 265 19.76 9.42 40.40
CA GLY A 265 20.18 8.18 39.74
C GLY A 265 19.27 7.68 38.61
N VAL A 266 18.28 8.44 38.16
CA VAL A 266 17.45 8.05 37.00
C VAL A 266 18.36 7.95 35.78
N VAL A 267 18.58 6.72 35.29
CA VAL A 267 19.29 6.43 34.04
C VAL A 267 18.42 6.97 32.90
N LEU A 268 18.59 8.24 32.57
CA LEU A 268 17.98 8.84 31.39
C LEU A 268 18.63 8.19 30.18
N LYS A 269 17.82 7.53 29.35
CA LYS A 269 18.27 7.10 28.03
C LYS A 269 18.80 8.33 27.31
N PRO A 270 19.91 8.23 26.55
CA PRO A 270 20.41 9.36 25.78
C PRO A 270 19.25 9.93 24.99
N VAL A 271 18.95 11.21 25.23
CA VAL A 271 17.89 11.91 24.53
C VAL A 271 18.30 11.91 23.06
N THR A 272 17.77 10.95 22.30
CA THR A 272 17.72 11.08 20.86
C THR A 272 16.84 12.28 20.64
N ILE A 273 17.47 13.44 20.40
CA ILE A 273 16.80 14.55 19.73
C ILE A 273 16.12 13.86 18.56
N PRO A 274 14.78 13.87 18.48
CA PRO A 274 14.14 13.41 17.28
C PRO A 274 14.79 14.29 16.22
N LYS A 275 15.62 13.69 15.36
CA LYS A 275 15.83 14.27 14.05
C LYS A 275 14.41 14.45 13.60
N LEU A 276 13.94 15.69 13.58
CA LEU A 276 12.77 16.05 12.81
C LEU A 276 13.18 15.54 11.44
N LYS A 277 12.78 14.31 11.14
CA LYS A 277 12.61 13.84 9.80
C LYS A 277 11.47 14.73 9.35
N ILE A 278 11.81 15.97 9.00
CA ILE A 278 11.10 16.74 8.01
C ILE A 278 11.04 15.71 6.89
N PRO A 279 9.89 15.05 6.66
CA PRO A 279 9.77 14.26 5.46
C PRO A 279 10.06 15.29 4.40
N LYS A 280 11.19 15.17 3.68
CA LYS A 280 11.57 16.10 2.60
C LYS A 280 10.27 16.44 1.92
N GLN A 281 9.84 17.70 2.04
CA GLN A 281 8.52 18.13 1.60
C GLN A 281 8.41 17.60 0.18
N GLU A 282 7.62 16.54 -0.02
CA GLU A 282 7.50 15.97 -1.35
C GLU A 282 6.70 17.04 -2.08
N ASN A 283 7.44 17.92 -2.77
CA ASN A 283 6.93 19.05 -3.51
C ASN A 283 5.65 18.59 -4.23
N LYS A 284 4.61 19.42 -4.39
CA LYS A 284 3.43 19.02 -5.22
C LYS A 284 3.88 18.42 -6.56
N ARG A 285 5.01 18.94 -7.09
CA ARG A 285 5.77 18.39 -8.22
C ARG A 285 6.32 16.97 -8.01
N GLN A 286 6.91 16.62 -6.87
CA GLN A 286 7.36 15.26 -6.56
C GLN A 286 6.20 14.27 -6.39
N LYS A 287 5.09 14.65 -5.73
CA LYS A 287 3.88 13.80 -5.71
C LYS A 287 3.29 13.60 -7.11
N ALA A 288 3.28 14.64 -7.94
CA ALA A 288 2.87 14.55 -9.35
C ALA A 288 3.83 13.67 -10.17
N ILE A 289 5.14 13.86 -10.02
CA ILE A 289 6.17 13.04 -10.67
C ILE A 289 6.03 11.58 -10.25
N ARG A 290 5.76 11.29 -8.97
CA ARG A 290 5.55 9.90 -8.51
C ARG A 290 4.30 9.28 -9.13
N ARG A 291 3.19 10.03 -9.23
CA ARG A 291 1.97 9.57 -9.91
C ARG A 291 2.21 9.33 -11.40
N ILE A 292 2.89 10.26 -12.08
CA ILE A 292 3.25 10.14 -13.49
C ILE A 292 4.20 8.96 -13.69
N SER A 293 5.20 8.79 -12.83
CA SER A 293 6.16 7.68 -12.88
C SER A 293 5.46 6.34 -12.65
N PHE A 294 4.47 6.29 -11.76
CA PHE A 294 3.66 5.10 -11.54
C PHE A 294 2.78 4.77 -12.74
N LEU A 295 2.11 5.77 -13.34
CA LEU A 295 1.34 5.58 -14.57
C LEU A 295 2.24 5.15 -15.73
N LEU A 296 3.41 5.75 -15.85
CA LEU A 296 4.41 5.41 -16.86
C LEU A 296 4.95 3.99 -16.64
N LEU A 297 5.15 3.57 -15.39
CA LEU A 297 5.51 2.19 -15.06
C LEU A 297 4.40 1.20 -15.47
N ILE A 298 3.12 1.54 -15.24
CA ILE A 298 1.99 0.71 -15.68
C ILE A 298 1.98 0.60 -17.21
N ILE A 299 2.10 1.72 -17.92
CA ILE A 299 2.10 1.76 -19.38
C ILE A 299 3.27 0.94 -19.95
N LEU A 300 4.46 1.06 -19.36
CA LEU A 300 5.64 0.31 -19.77
C LEU A 300 5.51 -1.19 -19.47
N THR A 301 4.92 -1.58 -18.35
CA THR A 301 4.83 -3.01 -17.96
C THR A 301 3.65 -3.72 -18.62
N PHE A 302 2.62 -2.98 -19.06
CA PHE A 302 1.40 -3.53 -19.65
C PHE A 302 1.63 -4.52 -20.82
N PRO A 303 2.49 -4.24 -21.83
CA PRO A 303 2.74 -5.18 -22.94
C PRO A 303 3.35 -6.51 -22.49
N ILE A 304 4.12 -6.50 -21.40
CA ILE A 304 4.74 -7.72 -20.86
C ILE A 304 3.69 -8.53 -20.10
N LEU A 305 2.88 -7.86 -19.27
CA LEU A 305 1.81 -8.50 -18.50
C LEU A 305 0.75 -9.14 -19.41
N ILE A 306 0.38 -8.49 -20.52
CA ILE A 306 -0.61 -9.04 -21.45
C ILE A 306 -0.09 -10.30 -22.17
N ASN A 307 1.21 -10.35 -22.48
CA ASN A 307 1.86 -11.55 -23.02
C ASN A 307 1.84 -12.70 -22.01
N ILE A 308 2.17 -12.42 -20.74
CA ILE A 308 2.11 -13.42 -19.66
C ILE A 308 0.68 -13.98 -19.52
N ALA A 309 -0.32 -13.10 -19.57
CA ALA A 309 -1.72 -13.53 -19.55
C ALA A 309 -2.08 -14.42 -20.75
N GLY A 310 -1.59 -14.09 -21.95
CA GLY A 310 -1.76 -14.91 -23.15
C GLY A 310 -1.18 -16.32 -22.99
N TRP A 311 0.04 -16.45 -22.47
CA TRP A 311 0.65 -17.75 -22.16
C TRP A 311 -0.13 -18.51 -21.07
N GLY A 312 -0.68 -17.79 -20.09
CA GLY A 312 -1.60 -18.35 -19.10
C GLY A 312 -2.84 -18.98 -19.76
N MET A 313 -3.39 -18.34 -20.80
CA MET A 313 -4.52 -18.90 -21.55
C MET A 313 -4.16 -20.15 -22.35
N PHE A 314 -2.94 -20.27 -22.88
CA PHE A 314 -2.46 -21.52 -23.46
C PHE A 314 -2.36 -22.64 -22.43
N TYR A 315 -1.87 -22.34 -21.22
CA TYR A 315 -1.85 -23.32 -20.14
C TYR A 315 -3.27 -23.76 -19.75
N PHE A 316 -4.24 -22.84 -19.70
CA PHE A 316 -5.64 -23.19 -19.47
C PHE A 316 -6.23 -24.04 -20.59
N TYR A 317 -5.93 -23.74 -21.86
CA TYR A 317 -6.31 -24.59 -23.00
C TYR A 317 -5.76 -26.01 -22.82
N TYR A 318 -4.46 -26.14 -22.56
CA TYR A 318 -3.81 -27.44 -22.37
C TYR A 318 -4.50 -28.24 -21.25
N LYS A 319 -4.76 -27.61 -20.10
CA LYS A 319 -5.44 -28.24 -18.96
C LYS A 319 -6.88 -28.65 -19.28
N GLN A 320 -7.63 -27.85 -20.05
CA GLN A 320 -9.02 -28.18 -20.37
C GLN A 320 -9.12 -29.29 -21.42
N HIS A 321 -8.28 -29.21 -22.45
CA HIS A 321 -8.34 -30.09 -23.61
C HIS A 321 -7.73 -31.47 -23.32
N PHE A 322 -6.54 -31.52 -22.69
CA PHE A 322 -5.83 -32.78 -22.48
C PHE A 322 -6.08 -33.43 -21.12
N ILE A 323 -6.36 -32.65 -20.07
CA ILE A 323 -6.54 -33.20 -18.71
C ILE A 323 -8.01 -33.44 -18.39
N LYS A 324 -8.91 -32.51 -18.77
CA LYS A 324 -10.32 -32.55 -18.37
C LYS A 324 -11.30 -32.94 -19.49
N GLN A 325 -10.84 -33.08 -20.73
CA GLN A 325 -11.65 -33.39 -21.92
C GLN A 325 -12.95 -32.56 -22.00
N LYS A 326 -12.89 -31.26 -21.68
CA LYS A 326 -14.06 -30.35 -21.71
C LYS A 326 -14.03 -29.45 -22.95
N SER A 327 -15.21 -29.15 -23.48
CA SER A 327 -15.44 -28.34 -24.69
C SER A 327 -15.10 -26.84 -24.60
N GLY A 328 -14.60 -26.35 -23.46
CA GLY A 328 -14.26 -24.93 -23.24
C GLY A 328 -12.88 -24.48 -23.75
N GLY A 329 -12.06 -25.40 -24.27
CA GLY A 329 -10.67 -25.11 -24.64
C GLY A 329 -10.52 -24.06 -25.76
N VAL A 330 -11.38 -24.09 -26.78
CA VAL A 330 -11.27 -23.20 -27.95
C VAL A 330 -11.41 -21.72 -27.56
N ASN A 331 -12.29 -21.39 -26.60
CA ASN A 331 -12.44 -20.03 -26.09
C ASN A 331 -11.16 -19.52 -25.42
N SER A 332 -10.40 -20.40 -24.78
CA SER A 332 -9.11 -20.04 -24.17
C SER A 332 -8.08 -19.69 -25.25
N ILE A 333 -8.09 -20.40 -26.39
CA ILE A 333 -7.23 -20.07 -27.54
C ILE A 333 -7.64 -18.75 -28.20
N LEU A 334 -8.94 -18.51 -28.37
CA LEU A 334 -9.43 -17.22 -28.88
C LEU A 334 -9.02 -16.07 -27.97
N MET A 335 -9.11 -16.24 -26.64
CA MET A 335 -8.65 -15.24 -25.68
C MET A 335 -7.12 -15.08 -25.68
N ALA A 336 -6.36 -16.17 -25.84
CA ALA A 336 -4.91 -16.08 -26.02
C ALA A 336 -4.57 -15.25 -27.26
N LYS A 337 -5.23 -15.53 -28.40
CA LYS A 337 -5.04 -14.80 -29.66
C LYS A 337 -5.27 -13.30 -29.48
N THR A 338 -6.36 -12.90 -28.81
CA THR A 338 -6.66 -11.47 -28.59
C THR A 338 -5.63 -10.81 -27.67
N LEU A 339 -5.24 -11.46 -26.57
CA LEU A 339 -4.22 -10.95 -25.65
C LEU A 339 -2.86 -10.78 -26.34
N PHE A 340 -2.44 -11.74 -27.18
CA PHE A 340 -1.23 -11.62 -27.97
C PHE A 340 -1.32 -10.54 -29.05
N ALA A 341 -2.48 -10.37 -29.70
CA ALA A 341 -2.67 -9.29 -30.66
C ALA A 341 -2.54 -7.90 -29.99
N ILE A 342 -3.11 -7.75 -28.78
CA ILE A 342 -2.94 -6.55 -27.95
C ILE A 342 -1.47 -6.39 -27.54
N GLY A 343 -0.81 -7.47 -27.13
CA GLY A 343 0.62 -7.51 -26.80
C GLY A 343 1.52 -7.08 -27.96
N LYS A 344 1.22 -7.54 -29.17
CA LYS A 344 1.95 -7.18 -30.40
C LYS A 344 1.86 -5.68 -30.67
N ASN A 345 0.64 -5.15 -30.68
CA ASN A 345 0.40 -3.72 -30.97
C ASN A 345 1.01 -2.83 -29.89
N SER A 346 0.81 -3.17 -28.61
CA SER A 346 1.34 -2.39 -27.48
C SER A 346 2.86 -2.49 -27.35
N SER A 347 3.47 -3.65 -27.61
CA SER A 347 4.93 -3.80 -27.59
C SER A 347 5.61 -3.01 -28.71
N ARG A 348 5.04 -3.03 -29.93
CA ARG A 348 5.58 -2.31 -31.09
C ARG A 348 5.77 -0.81 -30.84
N MET A 349 4.87 -0.19 -30.07
CA MET A 349 4.96 1.22 -29.69
C MET A 349 6.27 1.60 -28.97
N PHE A 350 6.90 0.65 -28.27
CA PHE A 350 8.10 0.90 -27.46
C PHE A 350 9.39 0.33 -28.07
N THR A 351 9.32 -0.32 -29.24
CA THR A 351 10.49 -0.99 -29.87
C THR A 351 11.62 -0.06 -30.26
N ASN A 352 11.31 1.20 -30.56
CA ASN A 352 12.28 2.22 -30.95
C ASN A 352 12.78 3.09 -29.77
N VAL A 353 12.33 2.80 -28.55
CA VAL A 353 12.75 3.56 -27.36
C VAL A 353 14.19 3.18 -26.98
N PRO A 354 15.10 4.16 -26.79
CA PRO A 354 16.46 3.88 -26.34
C PRO A 354 16.48 3.07 -25.03
N VAL A 355 17.51 2.22 -24.86
CA VAL A 355 17.75 1.37 -23.67
C VAL A 355 16.74 0.22 -23.50
N ILE A 356 15.43 0.49 -23.53
CA ILE A 356 14.37 -0.49 -23.25
C ILE A 356 13.78 -1.13 -24.51
N GLY A 357 13.99 -0.56 -25.70
CA GLY A 357 13.38 -1.03 -26.95
C GLY A 357 13.70 -2.48 -27.29
N ARG A 358 14.87 -2.99 -26.87
CA ARG A 358 15.22 -4.41 -27.03
C ARG A 358 14.24 -5.34 -26.31
N VAL A 359 13.84 -5.00 -25.08
CA VAL A 359 12.87 -5.80 -24.31
C VAL A 359 11.52 -5.84 -25.01
N TYR A 360 11.10 -4.72 -25.59
CA TYR A 360 9.84 -4.67 -26.34
C TYR A 360 9.91 -5.33 -27.71
N LYS A 361 11.10 -5.44 -28.33
CA LYS A 361 11.30 -6.29 -29.51
C LYS A 361 11.13 -7.77 -29.17
N GLU A 362 11.67 -8.22 -28.04
CA GLU A 362 11.44 -9.58 -27.53
C GLU A 362 9.95 -9.82 -27.22
N SER A 363 9.31 -8.86 -26.53
CA SER A 363 7.88 -8.93 -26.20
C SER A 363 7.01 -8.96 -27.46
N ALA A 364 7.33 -8.14 -28.47
CA ALA A 364 6.63 -8.13 -29.75
C ALA A 364 6.79 -9.45 -30.48
N PHE A 365 8.00 -10.03 -30.50
CA PHE A 365 8.24 -11.36 -31.06
C PHE A 365 7.44 -12.44 -30.34
N ALA A 366 7.45 -12.45 -29.00
CA ALA A 366 6.67 -13.39 -28.20
C ALA A 366 5.16 -13.28 -28.51
N SER A 367 4.66 -12.06 -28.70
CA SER A 367 3.28 -11.82 -29.14
C SER A 367 3.00 -12.35 -30.54
N VAL A 368 3.90 -12.13 -31.50
CA VAL A 368 3.75 -12.66 -32.86
C VAL A 368 3.69 -14.18 -32.82
N VAL A 369 4.64 -14.84 -32.15
CA VAL A 369 4.64 -16.29 -31.97
C VAL A 369 3.35 -16.75 -31.29
N GLY A 370 2.91 -16.10 -30.22
CA GLY A 370 1.67 -16.44 -29.54
C GLY A 370 0.42 -16.30 -30.41
N THR A 371 0.31 -15.23 -31.22
CA THR A 371 -0.79 -15.05 -32.16
C THR A 371 -0.77 -16.13 -33.24
N THR A 372 0.39 -16.35 -33.88
CA THR A 372 0.55 -17.34 -34.95
C THR A 372 0.32 -18.76 -34.44
N SER A 373 0.84 -19.12 -33.27
CA SER A 373 0.53 -20.40 -32.62
C SER A 373 -0.95 -20.56 -32.32
N SER A 374 -1.64 -19.49 -31.90
CA SER A 374 -3.09 -19.55 -31.66
C SER A 374 -3.87 -19.83 -32.95
N GLU A 375 -3.47 -19.19 -34.06
CA GLU A 375 -4.05 -19.41 -35.38
C GLU A 375 -3.80 -20.84 -35.86
N MET A 376 -2.56 -21.32 -35.74
CA MET A 376 -2.22 -22.70 -36.06
C MET A 376 -3.03 -23.70 -35.24
N ILE A 377 -3.24 -23.48 -33.94
CA ILE A 377 -4.06 -24.37 -33.11
C ILE A 377 -5.52 -24.38 -33.60
N LEU A 378 -6.09 -23.23 -33.96
CA LEU A 378 -7.45 -23.16 -34.48
C LEU A 378 -7.59 -23.89 -35.82
N SER A 379 -6.67 -23.66 -36.76
CA SER A 379 -6.65 -24.35 -38.06
C SER A 379 -6.39 -25.84 -37.91
N ALA A 380 -5.53 -26.25 -36.98
CA ALA A 380 -5.28 -27.67 -36.69
C ALA A 380 -6.52 -28.35 -36.09
N ASN A 381 -7.23 -27.70 -35.16
CA ASN A 381 -8.48 -28.24 -34.61
C ASN A 381 -9.56 -28.39 -35.69
N ALA A 382 -9.70 -27.38 -36.57
CA ALA A 382 -10.62 -27.44 -37.70
C ALA A 382 -10.23 -28.58 -38.65
N LEU A 383 -8.94 -28.69 -39.01
CA LEU A 383 -8.41 -29.75 -39.85
C LEU A 383 -8.69 -31.16 -39.28
N VAL A 384 -8.48 -31.35 -37.97
CA VAL A 384 -8.76 -32.62 -37.30
C VAL A 384 -10.25 -32.95 -37.37
N ASN A 385 -11.12 -31.97 -37.11
CA ASN A 385 -12.57 -32.16 -37.17
C ASN A 385 -13.06 -32.45 -38.59
N ASP A 386 -12.55 -31.72 -39.59
CA ASP A 386 -12.86 -31.94 -41.00
C ASP A 386 -12.36 -33.32 -41.45
N GLY A 387 -11.17 -33.73 -41.00
CA GLY A 387 -10.61 -35.05 -41.26
C GLY A 387 -11.43 -36.19 -40.64
N ILE A 388 -11.87 -36.05 -39.38
CA ILE A 388 -12.76 -37.03 -38.72
C ILE A 388 -14.10 -37.09 -39.45
N THR A 389 -14.65 -35.94 -39.84
CA THR A 389 -15.93 -35.86 -40.56
C THR A 389 -15.81 -36.54 -41.92
N LEU A 390 -14.77 -36.22 -42.69
CA LEU A 390 -14.47 -36.87 -43.96
C LEU A 390 -14.35 -38.38 -43.77
N PHE A 391 -13.54 -38.85 -42.84
CA PHE A 391 -13.35 -40.27 -42.58
C PHE A 391 -14.68 -40.96 -42.23
N SER A 392 -15.52 -40.32 -41.40
CA SER A 392 -16.85 -40.84 -41.04
C SER A 392 -17.80 -40.90 -42.24
N ASN A 393 -17.71 -39.94 -43.16
CA ASN A 393 -18.53 -39.90 -44.37
C ASN A 393 -18.05 -40.90 -45.43
N VAL A 394 -16.74 -41.10 -45.56
CA VAL A 394 -16.14 -42.10 -46.47
C VAL A 394 -16.56 -43.52 -46.08
N LEU A 395 -16.59 -43.82 -44.79
CA LEU A 395 -16.92 -45.15 -44.27
C LEU A 395 -18.42 -45.37 -44.01
N GLY A 396 -19.17 -44.30 -43.81
CA GLY A 396 -20.60 -44.33 -43.52
C GLY A 396 -21.47 -44.35 -44.77
N ASP A 397 -22.79 -44.33 -44.54
CA ASP A 397 -23.79 -44.45 -45.61
C ASP A 397 -24.30 -43.08 -46.12
N LYS A 398 -23.86 -41.98 -45.49
CA LYS A 398 -24.32 -40.63 -45.81
C LYS A 398 -23.74 -40.17 -47.15
N THR A 399 -24.60 -39.61 -48.00
CA THR A 399 -24.17 -38.88 -49.19
C THR A 399 -23.58 -37.53 -48.78
N TYR A 400 -22.41 -37.20 -49.30
CA TYR A 400 -21.71 -35.96 -49.03
C TYR A 400 -20.91 -35.55 -50.28
N ASP A 401 -20.46 -34.31 -50.34
CA ASP A 401 -19.58 -33.82 -51.42
C ASP A 401 -18.09 -34.01 -51.03
N PRO A 402 -17.36 -34.93 -51.70
CA PRO A 402 -15.93 -35.16 -51.43
C PRO A 402 -15.05 -33.99 -51.86
N VAL A 403 -15.48 -33.20 -52.86
CA VAL A 403 -14.77 -32.03 -53.36
C VAL A 403 -14.83 -30.91 -52.32
N GLU A 404 -16.01 -30.64 -51.76
CA GLU A 404 -16.19 -29.64 -50.72
C GLU A 404 -15.39 -30.01 -49.45
N SER A 405 -15.43 -31.28 -49.05
CA SER A 405 -14.69 -31.77 -47.89
C SER A 405 -13.17 -31.65 -48.09
N GLY A 406 -12.66 -32.01 -49.27
CA GLY A 406 -11.25 -31.84 -49.60
C GLY A 406 -10.82 -30.38 -49.68
N LYS A 407 -11.69 -29.48 -50.14
CA LYS A 407 -11.44 -28.04 -50.16
C LYS A 407 -11.27 -27.47 -48.75
N ASN A 408 -12.13 -27.84 -47.80
CA ASN A 408 -12.04 -27.34 -46.42
C ASN A 408 -10.75 -27.80 -45.73
N ILE A 409 -10.37 -29.07 -45.93
CA ILE A 409 -9.10 -29.62 -45.44
C ILE A 409 -7.93 -28.87 -46.06
N LYS A 410 -7.92 -28.67 -47.39
CA LYS A 410 -6.87 -27.91 -48.10
C LYS A 410 -6.72 -26.51 -47.53
N VAL A 411 -7.81 -25.77 -47.35
CA VAL A 411 -7.79 -24.41 -46.78
C VAL A 411 -7.12 -24.38 -45.41
N ASN A 412 -7.43 -25.35 -44.54
CA ASN A 412 -6.80 -25.42 -43.22
C ASN A 412 -5.31 -25.80 -43.27
N VAL A 413 -4.90 -26.68 -44.19
CA VAL A 413 -3.48 -26.99 -44.40
C VAL A 413 -2.72 -25.79 -44.96
N ASP A 414 -3.31 -25.05 -45.91
CA ASP A 414 -2.74 -23.82 -46.48
C ASP A 414 -2.54 -22.75 -45.40
N PHE A 415 -3.52 -22.59 -44.49
CA PHE A 415 -3.36 -21.69 -43.33
C PHE A 415 -2.23 -22.12 -42.42
N LEU A 416 -2.11 -23.41 -42.09
CA LEU A 416 -0.99 -23.91 -41.30
C LEU A 416 0.36 -23.65 -41.97
N TYR A 417 0.45 -23.85 -43.30
CA TYR A 417 1.67 -23.60 -44.06
C TYR A 417 2.05 -22.12 -44.08
N ARG A 418 1.08 -21.23 -44.30
CA ARG A 418 1.26 -19.78 -44.23
C ARG A 418 1.76 -19.36 -42.85
N ASP A 419 1.10 -19.84 -41.80
CA ASP A 419 1.37 -19.41 -40.43
C ASP A 419 2.74 -19.89 -39.94
N ILE A 420 3.15 -21.12 -40.26
CA ILE A 420 4.50 -21.58 -39.94
C ILE A 420 5.58 -20.84 -40.74
N SER A 421 5.28 -20.46 -41.98
CA SER A 421 6.20 -19.67 -42.81
C SER A 421 6.37 -18.25 -42.26
N LEU A 422 5.29 -17.64 -41.77
CA LEU A 422 5.33 -16.34 -41.08
C LEU A 422 6.15 -16.44 -39.79
N MET A 423 5.93 -17.48 -38.98
CA MET A 423 6.71 -17.71 -37.76
C MET A 423 8.20 -17.90 -38.06
N GLN A 424 8.54 -18.62 -39.12
CA GLN A 424 9.91 -18.80 -39.56
C GLN A 424 10.56 -17.46 -39.96
N ALA A 425 9.87 -16.66 -40.78
CA ALA A 425 10.38 -15.37 -41.25
C ALA A 425 10.67 -14.42 -40.07
N GLU A 426 9.72 -14.30 -39.14
CA GLU A 426 9.86 -13.46 -37.93
C GLU A 426 10.97 -13.97 -37.00
N THR A 427 11.16 -15.30 -36.94
CA THR A 427 12.26 -15.90 -36.17
C THR A 427 13.61 -15.57 -36.79
N GLN A 428 13.74 -15.66 -38.11
CA GLN A 428 14.96 -15.33 -38.83
C GLN A 428 15.34 -13.84 -38.68
N ASP A 429 14.37 -12.94 -38.84
CA ASP A 429 14.57 -11.50 -38.62
C ASP A 429 15.00 -11.20 -37.17
N GLY A 430 14.37 -11.85 -36.20
CA GLY A 430 14.71 -11.72 -34.79
C GLY A 430 16.13 -12.23 -34.45
N VAL A 431 16.57 -13.33 -35.08
CA VAL A 431 17.93 -13.85 -34.93
C VAL A 431 18.96 -12.88 -35.50
N GLN A 432 18.71 -12.30 -36.69
CA GLN A 432 19.57 -11.27 -37.29
C GLN A 432 19.67 -10.04 -36.37
N SER A 433 18.57 -9.69 -35.72
CA SER A 433 18.49 -8.63 -34.72
C SER A 433 19.12 -8.96 -33.35
N LYS A 434 19.78 -10.12 -33.20
CA LYS A 434 20.45 -10.60 -31.96
C LYS A 434 19.51 -10.67 -30.75
N LEU A 435 18.24 -10.99 -30.99
CA LEU A 435 17.26 -11.23 -29.94
C LEU A 435 17.40 -12.65 -29.36
N LEU A 436 17.06 -12.82 -28.09
CA LEU A 436 17.19 -14.05 -27.33
C LEU A 436 16.07 -15.04 -27.66
N LEU A 437 14.80 -14.62 -27.63
CA LEU A 437 13.67 -15.53 -27.86
C LEU A 437 13.67 -16.12 -29.27
N PRO A 438 13.93 -15.35 -30.35
CA PRO A 438 14.06 -15.89 -31.70
C PRO A 438 15.19 -16.91 -31.82
N LYS A 439 16.34 -16.64 -31.19
CA LYS A 439 17.47 -17.58 -31.19
C LYS A 439 17.08 -18.91 -30.54
N LEU A 440 16.45 -18.87 -29.36
CA LEU A 440 15.99 -20.07 -28.65
C LEU A 440 14.95 -20.85 -29.47
N LEU A 441 14.05 -20.15 -30.17
CA LEU A 441 13.04 -20.79 -31.00
C LEU A 441 13.66 -21.45 -32.23
N HIS A 442 14.59 -20.76 -32.90
CA HIS A 442 15.32 -21.25 -34.06
C HIS A 442 16.12 -22.53 -33.74
N GLU A 443 16.77 -22.58 -32.58
CA GLU A 443 17.54 -23.75 -32.14
C GLU A 443 16.64 -24.95 -31.79
N LYS A 444 15.40 -24.70 -31.34
CA LYS A 444 14.48 -25.76 -30.90
C LYS A 444 13.56 -26.29 -32.00
N ILE A 445 13.28 -25.49 -33.03
CA ILE A 445 12.27 -25.81 -34.05
C ILE A 445 12.90 -25.86 -35.43
N ASN A 446 12.79 -27.02 -36.08
CA ASN A 446 13.11 -27.18 -37.49
C ASN A 446 11.90 -26.81 -38.37
N PHE A 447 11.78 -25.53 -38.71
CA PHE A 447 10.67 -25.01 -39.53
C PHE A 447 10.56 -25.70 -40.89
N GLU A 448 11.69 -26.00 -41.54
CA GLU A 448 11.69 -26.65 -42.87
C GLU A 448 11.09 -28.05 -42.84
N LYS A 449 11.37 -28.83 -41.78
CA LYS A 449 10.73 -30.14 -41.60
C LYS A 449 9.20 -30.03 -41.60
N TYR A 450 8.64 -29.11 -40.82
CA TYR A 450 7.19 -28.96 -40.70
C TYR A 450 6.56 -28.35 -41.95
N LYS A 451 7.24 -27.39 -42.60
CA LYS A 451 6.81 -26.86 -43.90
C LYS A 451 6.74 -27.94 -44.97
N ASN A 452 7.75 -28.80 -45.06
CA ASN A 452 7.75 -29.92 -46.00
C ASN A 452 6.62 -30.92 -45.72
N MET A 453 6.33 -31.21 -44.44
CA MET A 453 5.18 -32.03 -44.07
C MET A 453 3.85 -31.40 -44.49
N LEU A 454 3.69 -30.08 -44.32
CA LEU A 454 2.49 -29.37 -44.74
C LEU A 454 2.37 -29.29 -46.26
N LEU A 455 3.46 -29.10 -47.00
CA LEU A 455 3.48 -29.15 -48.47
C LEU A 455 3.02 -30.53 -48.99
N GLN A 456 3.51 -31.62 -48.39
CA GLN A 456 3.01 -32.96 -48.71
C GLN A 456 1.51 -33.09 -48.40
N GLY A 457 1.07 -32.52 -47.28
CA GLY A 457 -0.35 -32.41 -46.95
C GLY A 457 -1.15 -31.67 -48.02
N ILE A 458 -0.67 -30.54 -48.52
CA ILE A 458 -1.31 -29.78 -49.60
C ILE A 458 -1.43 -30.66 -50.84
N THR A 459 -0.33 -31.28 -51.29
CA THR A 459 -0.34 -32.20 -52.44
C THR A 459 -1.32 -33.36 -52.25
N LEU A 460 -1.42 -33.92 -51.03
CA LEU A 460 -2.39 -34.96 -50.73
C LEU A 460 -3.84 -34.43 -50.84
N THR A 461 -4.11 -33.24 -50.31
CA THR A 461 -5.45 -32.62 -50.36
C THR A 461 -5.89 -32.27 -51.78
N GLU A 462 -4.97 -31.86 -52.66
CA GLU A 462 -5.24 -31.59 -54.08
C GLU A 462 -5.67 -32.85 -54.84
N ASN A 463 -5.07 -33.98 -54.49
CA ASN A 463 -5.39 -35.27 -55.10
C ASN A 463 -6.49 -36.03 -54.35
N LEU A 464 -7.03 -35.47 -53.26
CA LEU A 464 -7.93 -36.19 -52.36
C LEU A 464 -9.22 -36.63 -53.06
N SER A 465 -9.79 -35.81 -53.94
CA SER A 465 -11.00 -36.16 -54.69
C SER A 465 -10.78 -37.37 -55.61
N ASP A 466 -9.64 -37.43 -56.32
CA ASP A 466 -9.27 -38.59 -57.14
C ASP A 466 -8.97 -39.82 -56.28
N ILE A 467 -8.27 -39.64 -55.15
CA ILE A 467 -7.97 -40.72 -54.20
C ILE A 467 -9.28 -41.34 -53.68
N LEU A 468 -10.28 -40.51 -53.39
CA LEU A 468 -11.59 -40.95 -52.90
C LEU A 468 -12.50 -41.51 -54.00
N GLY A 469 -12.05 -41.57 -55.26
CA GLY A 469 -12.81 -42.13 -56.38
C GLY A 469 -14.05 -41.32 -56.74
N ASN A 470 -13.96 -39.98 -56.65
CA ASN A 470 -15.10 -39.09 -56.90
C ASN A 470 -15.62 -39.17 -58.35
N GLU A 471 -14.72 -39.14 -59.34
CA GLU A 471 -15.10 -39.23 -60.76
C GLU A 471 -15.23 -40.67 -61.26
N ARG A 472 -14.40 -41.57 -60.73
CA ARG A 472 -14.33 -42.98 -61.14
C ARG A 472 -14.02 -43.86 -59.93
N LYS A 473 -14.67 -45.02 -59.85
CA LYS A 473 -14.41 -46.03 -58.82
C LYS A 473 -12.92 -46.37 -58.75
N LYS A 474 -12.34 -46.30 -57.55
CA LYS A 474 -10.95 -46.68 -57.24
C LYS A 474 -10.95 -47.88 -56.33
N THR A 475 -10.07 -48.85 -56.60
CA THR A 475 -9.89 -50.03 -55.77
C THR A 475 -8.42 -50.11 -55.35
N TYR A 476 -8.19 -50.07 -54.05
CA TYR A 476 -6.88 -50.10 -53.41
C TYR A 476 -6.60 -51.46 -52.78
N LEU A 477 -5.40 -51.97 -53.01
CA LEU A 477 -4.87 -53.13 -52.29
C LEU A 477 -4.09 -52.63 -51.07
N VAL A 478 -4.58 -52.96 -49.87
CA VAL A 478 -3.94 -52.62 -48.60
C VAL A 478 -3.17 -53.84 -48.11
N LEU A 479 -1.84 -53.73 -48.01
CA LEU A 479 -0.96 -54.83 -47.60
C LEU A 479 -0.53 -54.64 -46.14
N PHE A 480 -0.80 -55.63 -45.29
CA PHE A 480 -0.34 -55.63 -43.91
C PHE A 480 0.97 -56.39 -43.80
N GLN A 481 2.06 -55.64 -43.64
CA GLN A 481 3.41 -56.18 -43.52
C GLN A 481 3.82 -56.32 -42.06
N ASN A 482 4.44 -57.45 -41.71
CA ASN A 482 5.05 -57.66 -40.40
C ASN A 482 6.50 -57.17 -40.41
N ASN A 483 6.75 -56.06 -39.73
CA ASN A 483 8.05 -55.39 -39.68
C ASN A 483 9.09 -56.17 -38.84
N MET A 484 8.66 -57.23 -38.12
CA MET A 484 9.56 -58.12 -37.37
C MET A 484 10.19 -59.24 -38.23
N GLU A 485 9.74 -59.42 -39.47
CA GLU A 485 10.31 -60.39 -40.43
C GLU A 485 10.97 -59.70 -41.63
N LEU A 486 11.99 -58.88 -41.38
CA LEU A 486 12.67 -58.08 -42.41
C LEU A 486 13.41 -58.95 -43.45
N ARG A 487 13.05 -58.76 -44.73
CA ARG A 487 13.77 -59.23 -45.92
C ARG A 487 14.16 -58.05 -46.81
N PRO A 488 15.08 -58.20 -47.79
CA PRO A 488 15.55 -57.10 -48.65
C PRO A 488 14.44 -56.35 -49.40
N THR A 489 13.27 -56.97 -49.57
CA THR A 489 12.08 -56.40 -50.23
C THR A 489 11.10 -55.72 -49.26
N GLY A 490 11.42 -55.61 -47.97
CA GLY A 490 10.46 -55.29 -46.90
C GLY A 490 9.88 -56.57 -46.26
N GLY A 491 9.23 -56.41 -45.10
CA GLY A 491 8.77 -57.52 -44.25
C GLY A 491 7.78 -58.50 -44.91
N PHE A 492 7.46 -59.60 -44.23
CA PHE A 492 6.47 -60.59 -44.71
C PHE A 492 5.06 -59.98 -44.79
N ILE A 493 4.36 -60.16 -45.93
CA ILE A 493 2.95 -59.75 -46.08
C ILE A 493 2.09 -60.81 -45.38
N GLY A 494 1.60 -60.50 -44.18
CA GLY A 494 0.79 -61.41 -43.38
C GLY A 494 -0.67 -61.49 -43.84
N SER A 495 -1.21 -60.39 -44.37
CA SER A 495 -2.57 -60.32 -44.90
C SER A 495 -2.74 -59.16 -45.89
N TYR A 496 -3.84 -59.19 -46.65
CA TYR A 496 -4.23 -58.09 -47.52
C TYR A 496 -5.71 -57.75 -47.35
N GLY A 497 -6.06 -56.50 -47.62
CA GLY A 497 -7.43 -56.01 -47.71
C GLY A 497 -7.65 -55.29 -49.04
N VAL A 498 -8.90 -55.24 -49.49
CA VAL A 498 -9.30 -54.49 -50.68
C VAL A 498 -10.26 -53.38 -50.27
N LEU A 499 -9.89 -52.13 -50.53
CA LEU A 499 -10.73 -50.95 -50.28
C LEU A 499 -11.20 -50.40 -51.62
N SER A 500 -12.51 -50.49 -51.90
CA SER A 500 -13.11 -49.82 -53.05
C SER A 500 -13.82 -48.55 -52.60
N LEU A 501 -13.60 -47.46 -53.32
CA LEU A 501 -14.25 -46.16 -53.12
C LEU A 501 -14.91 -45.72 -54.43
N ASP A 502 -16.15 -45.25 -54.35
CA ASP A 502 -16.95 -44.81 -55.50
C ASP A 502 -17.80 -43.60 -55.09
N GLY A 503 -17.66 -42.49 -55.83
CA GLY A 503 -18.31 -41.22 -55.48
C GLY A 503 -17.92 -40.69 -54.11
N GLY A 504 -16.68 -40.97 -53.65
CA GLY A 504 -16.17 -40.53 -52.36
C GLY A 504 -16.47 -41.40 -51.16
N ARG A 505 -17.17 -42.53 -51.34
CA ARG A 505 -17.59 -43.40 -50.23
C ARG A 505 -17.34 -44.86 -50.54
N ARG A 506 -17.36 -45.70 -49.51
CA ARG A 506 -17.37 -47.16 -49.68
C ARG A 506 -18.69 -47.59 -50.35
N PRO A 507 -18.68 -48.42 -51.40
CA PRO A 507 -19.88 -48.98 -51.98
C PRO A 507 -20.69 -49.76 -50.92
N THR A 508 -21.95 -49.40 -50.73
CA THR A 508 -22.90 -50.11 -49.87
C THR A 508 -23.69 -51.09 -50.74
N GLY A 509 -23.17 -52.31 -50.89
CA GLY A 509 -23.80 -53.36 -51.70
C GLY A 509 -22.77 -54.35 -52.24
N GLY A 510 -22.66 -55.48 -51.54
CA GLY A 510 -21.76 -56.60 -51.81
C GLY A 510 -21.79 -57.56 -50.64
#